data_AF-A0A813J546-F1
#
_entry.id   AF-A0A813J546-F1
#
_cell.length_a   1.000
_cell.length_b   1.000
_cell.length_c   1.000
_cell.angle_alpha   90.00
_cell.angle_beta   90.00
_cell.angle_gamma   90.00
#
_symmetry.space_group_name_H-M   'P 1'
#
loop_
_entity.id
_entity.type
_entity.pdbx_description
1 polymer ?
#
loop_
_entity_poly.entity_id
_entity_poly.type
_entity_poly.pdbx_seq_one_letter_code
_entity_poly.pdbx_strand_id
1 'polypeptide(L)'
;MRSLRTAVHNSNGYQERMSLRDHDKTFLVSLPLVATEEVTYKKRPFGILRYSPGNDNIGAMVMEIIPKSRYPGDPQGQAFAAGVKSGLLLKSINGQDVSSMEFAQIMDLLDDEVMDQSMP
;
A
#
# COMPACT_ATOMS: atom_id res chain seq x y z
N MET A 1 -3.99 -31.38 -31.79
CA MET A 1 -4.40 -31.06 -30.40
C MET A 1 -3.10 -30.83 -29.63
N ARG A 2 -2.79 -29.72 -28.94
CA ARG A 2 -3.56 -28.67 -28.28
C ARG A 2 -2.87 -27.31 -28.50
N SER A 3 -3.70 -26.28 -28.56
CA SER A 3 -3.35 -24.87 -28.76
C SER A 3 -2.58 -24.31 -27.55
N LEU A 4 -1.43 -23.66 -27.81
CA LEU A 4 -0.73 -22.79 -26.87
C LEU A 4 -1.57 -21.51 -26.74
N ARG A 5 -2.39 -21.45 -25.69
CA ARG A 5 -3.00 -20.19 -25.26
C ARG A 5 -1.91 -19.37 -24.59
N THR A 6 -1.29 -18.49 -25.35
CA THR A 6 -0.58 -17.32 -24.81
C THR A 6 -1.62 -16.46 -24.10
N ALA A 7 -1.78 -16.66 -22.80
CA ALA A 7 -2.52 -15.73 -21.95
C ALA A 7 -1.65 -14.47 -21.81
N VAL A 8 -1.87 -13.51 -22.70
CA VAL A 8 -1.41 -12.13 -22.53
C VAL A 8 -2.05 -11.63 -21.24
N HIS A 9 -1.30 -11.67 -20.14
CA HIS A 9 -1.66 -11.00 -18.91
C HIS A 9 -1.38 -9.52 -19.12
N ASN A 10 -2.42 -8.77 -19.48
CA ASN A 10 -2.45 -7.33 -19.26
C ASN A 10 -2.66 -7.09 -17.75
N SER A 11 -1.68 -7.44 -16.91
CA SER A 11 -1.69 -7.02 -15.50
C SER A 11 -0.99 -5.67 -15.44
N ASN A 12 -1.76 -4.62 -15.18
CA ASN A 12 -1.23 -3.31 -14.83
C ASN A 12 -0.09 -3.51 -13.82
N GLY A 13 1.10 -2.98 -14.12
CA GLY A 13 2.34 -3.27 -13.38
C GLY A 13 2.34 -2.95 -11.88
N TYR A 14 1.27 -2.35 -11.34
CA TYR A 14 1.09 -2.20 -9.89
C TYR A 14 0.95 -3.56 -9.20
N GLN A 15 0.27 -4.54 -9.80
CA GLN A 15 0.09 -5.86 -9.19
C GLN A 15 1.44 -6.52 -9.00
N GLU A 16 2.30 -6.51 -10.02
CA GLU A 16 3.65 -7.06 -9.95
C GLU A 16 4.52 -6.35 -8.91
N ARG A 17 4.49 -5.01 -8.84
CA ARG A 17 5.27 -4.23 -7.87
C ARG A 17 4.82 -4.43 -6.41
N MET A 18 3.52 -4.67 -6.21
CA MET A 18 2.89 -4.79 -4.88
C MET A 18 2.59 -6.24 -4.48
N SER A 19 2.93 -7.22 -5.33
CA SER A 19 2.81 -8.64 -5.02
C SER A 19 3.53 -8.98 -3.72
N LEU A 20 2.99 -9.97 -2.99
CA LEU A 20 3.71 -10.66 -1.92
C LEU A 20 5.04 -11.18 -2.48
N ARG A 21 6.16 -10.72 -1.92
CA ARG A 21 7.50 -11.24 -2.21
C ARG A 21 7.78 -12.42 -1.29
N ASP A 22 8.72 -13.29 -1.67
CA ASP A 22 9.07 -14.50 -0.90
C ASP A 22 9.46 -14.26 0.57
N HIS A 23 9.86 -13.03 0.93
CA HIS A 23 10.20 -12.65 2.30
C HIS A 23 9.08 -11.89 3.04
N ASP A 24 7.97 -11.60 2.38
CA ASP A 24 6.83 -10.93 2.98
C ASP A 24 6.11 -11.90 3.91
N LYS A 25 6.00 -11.53 5.19
CA LYS A 25 5.22 -12.30 6.14
C LYS A 25 3.75 -12.08 5.82
N THR A 26 3.09 -13.14 5.40
CA THR A 26 1.64 -13.17 5.31
C THR A 26 1.03 -12.83 6.66
N PHE A 27 0.22 -11.77 6.73
CA PHE A 27 -0.41 -11.35 7.97
C PHE A 27 -1.87 -11.80 8.03
N LEU A 28 -2.28 -12.23 9.22
CA LEU A 28 -3.67 -12.49 9.52
C LEU A 28 -4.31 -11.18 9.99
N VAL A 29 -5.34 -10.74 9.27
CA VAL A 29 -6.16 -9.55 9.62
C VAL A 29 -6.80 -9.67 11.01
N SER A 30 -6.90 -10.90 11.56
CA SER A 30 -7.55 -11.18 12.85
C SER A 30 -6.67 -10.97 14.09
N LEU A 31 -5.51 -10.33 13.99
CA LEU A 31 -4.71 -10.02 15.17
C LEU A 31 -5.41 -8.93 16.00
N PRO A 32 -5.48 -9.04 17.34
CA PRO A 32 -6.11 -8.02 18.18
C PRO A 32 -5.38 -6.68 17.99
N LEU A 33 -6.16 -5.63 17.76
CA LEU A 33 -5.65 -4.25 17.62
C LEU A 33 -5.01 -3.82 18.93
N VAL A 34 -3.68 -3.71 18.95
CA VAL A 34 -2.93 -3.36 20.16
C VAL A 34 -2.78 -1.84 20.31
N ALA A 35 -2.67 -1.12 19.19
CA ALA A 35 -2.58 0.33 19.13
C ALA A 35 -3.01 0.84 17.74
N THR A 36 -3.53 2.07 17.70
CA THR A 36 -3.88 2.76 16.46
C THR A 36 -3.10 4.06 16.37
N GLU A 37 -2.47 4.31 15.24
CA GLU A 37 -1.89 5.61 14.89
C GLU A 37 -2.75 6.24 13.81
N GLU A 38 -3.23 7.47 14.05
CA GLU A 38 -3.99 8.24 13.08
C GLU A 38 -3.07 9.29 12.44
N VAL A 39 -3.09 9.37 11.12
CA VAL A 39 -2.28 10.31 10.34
C VAL A 39 -3.14 11.05 9.34
N THR A 40 -2.99 12.37 9.29
CA THR A 40 -3.68 13.23 8.32
C THR A 40 -2.69 13.78 7.31
N TYR A 41 -2.87 13.42 6.03
CA TYR A 41 -2.11 13.95 4.92
C TYR A 41 -2.84 15.12 4.25
N LYS A 42 -2.12 16.22 3.99
CA LYS A 42 -2.68 17.37 3.27
C LYS A 42 -2.41 17.32 1.76
N LYS A 43 -1.44 16.52 1.32
CA LYS A 43 -0.99 16.42 -0.08
C LYS A 43 -0.55 14.99 -0.39
N ARG A 44 -0.67 14.61 -1.66
CA ARG A 44 -0.14 13.36 -2.22
C ARG A 44 1.18 13.58 -2.97
N PRO A 45 2.01 12.54 -3.13
CA PRO A 45 1.88 11.20 -2.52
C PRO A 45 2.14 11.22 -1.01
N PHE A 46 1.74 10.18 -0.27
CA PHE A 46 1.94 10.08 1.18
C PHE A 46 3.37 9.70 1.54
N GLY A 47 4.15 9.15 0.61
CA GLY A 47 5.53 8.71 0.86
C GLY A 47 5.65 7.25 1.28
N ILE A 48 4.61 6.46 1.04
CA ILE A 48 4.63 5.00 1.15
C ILE A 48 5.05 4.44 -0.21
N LEU A 49 6.08 3.61 -0.21
CA LEU A 49 6.65 3.02 -1.43
C LEU A 49 5.97 1.72 -1.81
N ARG A 50 5.53 0.95 -0.81
CA ARG A 50 4.88 -0.34 -1.03
C ARG A 50 3.87 -0.66 0.06
N TYR A 51 2.69 -1.07 -0.40
CA TYR A 51 1.73 -1.80 0.40
C TYR A 51 1.79 -3.29 0.01
N SER A 52 1.56 -4.17 0.97
CA SER A 52 1.33 -5.60 0.70
C SER A 52 -0.13 -5.94 0.97
N PRO A 53 -0.75 -6.78 0.12
CA PRO A 53 -2.02 -7.40 0.47
C PRO A 53 -1.86 -8.30 1.70
N GLY A 54 -2.94 -8.42 2.47
CA GLY A 54 -3.06 -9.44 3.50
C GLY A 54 -3.52 -10.79 2.96
N ASN A 55 -3.82 -11.71 3.87
CA ASN A 55 -4.36 -13.01 3.51
C ASN A 55 -5.63 -12.89 2.67
N ASP A 56 -5.75 -13.75 1.66
CA ASP A 56 -6.86 -13.76 0.70
C ASP A 56 -7.07 -12.44 -0.05
N ASN A 57 -6.02 -11.60 -0.16
CA ASN A 57 -6.08 -10.22 -0.67
C ASN A 57 -6.92 -9.27 0.17
N ILE A 58 -7.18 -9.58 1.44
CA ILE A 58 -7.94 -8.72 2.34
C ILE A 58 -6.99 -7.85 3.17
N GLY A 59 -7.31 -6.56 3.26
CA GLY A 59 -6.53 -5.59 4.03
C GLY A 59 -5.24 -5.17 3.32
N ALA A 60 -4.57 -4.19 3.91
CA ALA A 60 -3.31 -3.68 3.42
C ALA A 60 -2.34 -3.44 4.57
N MET A 61 -1.07 -3.76 4.34
CA MET A 61 0.04 -3.47 5.25
C MET A 61 1.04 -2.53 4.59
N VAL A 62 1.53 -1.54 5.32
CA VAL A 62 2.67 -0.73 4.91
C VAL A 62 3.93 -1.57 4.97
N MET A 63 4.61 -1.76 3.85
CA MET A 63 5.85 -2.55 3.80
C MET A 63 7.08 -1.67 3.72
N GLU A 64 7.04 -0.65 2.87
CA GLU A 64 8.18 0.20 2.59
C GLU A 64 7.72 1.65 2.59
N ILE A 65 8.48 2.50 3.27
CA ILE A 65 8.29 3.96 3.29
C ILE A 65 9.60 4.63 2.92
N ILE A 66 9.53 5.88 2.48
CA ILE A 66 10.73 6.68 2.30
C ILE A 66 11.37 6.92 3.68
N PRO A 67 12.62 6.50 3.93
CA PRO A 67 13.18 6.37 5.27
C PRO A 67 13.61 7.70 5.90
N LYS A 68 13.45 8.83 5.20
CA LYS A 68 13.75 10.17 5.71
C LYS A 68 12.95 11.23 4.97
N SER A 69 12.54 12.27 5.68
CA SER A 69 12.16 13.54 5.05
C SER A 69 13.41 14.37 4.80
N ARG A 70 13.58 14.90 3.57
CA ARG A 70 14.80 15.65 3.22
C ARG A 70 14.76 17.10 3.69
N TYR A 71 13.57 17.68 3.81
CA TYR A 71 13.33 19.05 4.25
C TYR A 71 11.91 19.20 4.82
N PRO A 72 11.63 20.21 5.66
CA PRO A 72 10.28 20.46 6.17
C PRO A 72 9.27 20.60 5.03
N GLY A 73 8.24 19.74 5.04
CA GLY A 73 7.21 19.71 4.00
C GLY A 73 7.55 18.92 2.73
N ASP A 74 8.60 18.08 2.73
CA ASP A 74 8.90 17.14 1.63
C ASP A 74 7.68 16.23 1.36
N PRO A 75 7.00 16.33 0.20
CA PRO A 75 5.83 15.51 -0.11
C PRO A 75 6.14 14.01 -0.08
N GLN A 76 7.36 13.62 -0.43
CA GLN A 76 7.79 12.22 -0.46
C GLN A 76 8.13 11.68 0.94
N GLY A 77 8.47 12.55 1.89
CA GLY A 77 8.84 12.17 3.25
C GLY A 77 7.69 12.21 4.26
N GLN A 78 6.45 12.42 3.82
CA GLN A 78 5.32 12.71 4.72
C GLN A 78 5.01 11.55 5.66
N ALA A 79 4.97 10.31 5.17
CA ALA A 79 4.72 9.11 5.98
C ALA A 79 5.77 8.95 7.09
N PHE A 80 7.04 9.14 6.76
CA PHE A 80 8.12 9.10 7.76
C PHE A 80 7.99 10.23 8.79
N ALA A 81 7.72 11.46 8.35
CA ALA A 81 7.55 12.60 9.23
C ALA A 81 6.33 12.44 10.16
N ALA A 82 5.31 11.69 9.72
CA ALA A 82 4.12 11.36 10.50
C ALA A 82 4.29 10.15 11.43
N GLY A 83 5.46 9.49 11.40
CA GLY A 83 5.76 8.35 12.27
C GLY A 83 5.28 7.00 11.76
N VAL A 84 4.75 6.92 10.54
CA VAL A 84 4.38 5.65 9.90
C VAL A 84 5.61 4.75 9.82
N LYS A 85 5.41 3.45 10.08
CA LYS A 85 6.45 2.42 10.02
C LYS A 85 6.00 1.24 9.17
N SER A 86 6.97 0.52 8.62
CA SER A 86 6.74 -0.79 8.03
C SER A 86 6.10 -1.74 9.05
N GLY A 87 5.17 -2.58 8.60
CA GLY A 87 4.41 -3.51 9.43
C GLY A 87 3.08 -2.96 9.96
N LEU A 88 2.78 -1.67 9.77
CA LEU A 88 1.49 -1.11 10.16
C LEU A 88 0.37 -1.56 9.22
N LEU A 89 -0.77 -1.92 9.80
CA LEU A 89 -1.98 -2.32 9.09
C LEU A 89 -2.91 -1.13 8.89
N LEU A 90 -3.53 -1.05 7.72
CA LEU A 90 -4.55 -0.03 7.45
C LEU A 90 -5.86 -0.46 8.11
N LYS A 91 -6.30 0.32 9.10
CA LYS A 91 -7.56 0.09 9.81
C LYS A 91 -8.72 0.90 9.20
N SER A 92 -8.52 2.20 9.00
CA SER A 92 -9.53 3.09 8.43
C SER A 92 -8.92 4.13 7.49
N ILE A 93 -9.74 4.59 6.55
CA ILE A 93 -9.44 5.70 5.64
C ILE A 93 -10.61 6.67 5.71
N ASN A 94 -10.35 7.94 6.07
CA ASN A 94 -11.38 8.98 6.19
C ASN A 94 -12.60 8.56 7.03
N GLY A 95 -12.38 7.79 8.11
CA GLY A 95 -13.42 7.29 9.00
C GLY A 95 -14.14 6.01 8.52
N GLN A 96 -13.89 5.56 7.30
CA GLN A 96 -14.40 4.27 6.81
C GLN A 96 -13.46 3.14 7.25
N ASP A 97 -14.01 2.10 7.87
CA ASP A 97 -13.25 0.89 8.18
C ASP A 97 -12.88 0.15 6.88
N VAL A 98 -11.60 -0.15 6.70
CA VAL A 98 -11.08 -0.83 5.51
C VAL A 98 -10.42 -2.17 5.83
N SER A 99 -10.42 -2.58 7.10
CA SER A 99 -9.65 -3.74 7.54
C SER A 99 -10.11 -5.07 6.93
N SER A 100 -11.38 -5.14 6.51
CA SER A 100 -11.97 -6.30 5.84
C SER A 100 -12.22 -6.08 4.34
N MET A 101 -11.69 -5.01 3.74
CA MET A 101 -11.87 -4.73 2.32
C MET A 101 -10.82 -5.44 1.48
N GLU A 102 -11.14 -5.68 0.21
CA GLU A 102 -10.19 -6.16 -0.79
C GLU A 102 -9.07 -5.15 -0.97
N PHE A 103 -7.83 -5.63 -1.03
CA PHE A 103 -6.62 -4.82 -1.18
C PHE A 103 -6.72 -3.83 -2.33
N ALA A 104 -7.22 -4.27 -3.48
CA ALA A 104 -7.43 -3.41 -4.65
C ALA A 104 -8.35 -2.22 -4.34
N GLN A 105 -9.46 -2.45 -3.63
CA GLN A 105 -10.38 -1.39 -3.23
C GLN A 105 -9.73 -0.42 -2.23
N ILE A 106 -8.86 -0.92 -1.34
CA ILE A 106 -8.11 -0.08 -0.42
C ILE A 106 -7.14 0.82 -1.19
N MET A 107 -6.43 0.29 -2.19
CA MET A 107 -5.51 1.07 -3.02
C MET A 107 -6.28 2.13 -3.82
N ASP A 108 -7.45 1.82 -4.36
CA ASP A 108 -8.32 2.78 -5.05
C ASP A 108 -8.80 3.90 -4.11
N LEU A 109 -9.10 3.59 -2.84
CA LEU A 109 -9.50 4.59 -1.84
C LEU A 109 -8.33 5.49 -1.42
N LEU A 110 -7.13 4.92 -1.27
CA LEU A 110 -5.92 5.69 -0.96
C LEU A 110 -5.56 6.60 -2.11
N ASP A 111 -5.63 6.07 -3.34
CA ASP A 111 -5.16 6.69 -4.58
C ASP A 111 -3.80 7.39 -4.36
N ASP A 112 -2.93 6.66 -3.64
CA ASP A 112 -1.59 7.05 -3.23
C ASP A 112 -0.56 6.64 -4.28
N GLU A 113 -0.91 6.87 -5.55
CA GLU A 113 0.01 6.62 -6.64
C GLU A 113 1.02 7.76 -6.74
N VAL A 114 2.30 7.40 -6.75
CA VAL A 114 3.35 8.29 -7.25
C VAL A 114 3.13 8.38 -8.75
N MET A 115 2.60 9.51 -9.24
CA MET A 115 2.51 9.75 -10.68
C MET A 115 3.91 9.59 -11.27
N ASP A 116 4.06 8.58 -12.11
CA ASP A 116 5.25 8.42 -12.93
C ASP A 116 5.31 9.61 -13.89
N GLN A 117 6.28 10.50 -13.68
CA GLN A 117 6.55 11.65 -14.55
C GLN A 117 7.15 11.22 -15.91
N SER A 118 7.24 9.91 -16.20
CA SER A 118 7.73 9.38 -17.47
C SER A 118 6.69 9.30 -18.59
N MET A 119 5.44 9.72 -18.37
CA MET A 119 4.49 9.93 -19.48
C MET A 119 4.67 11.35 -20.07
N PRO A 120 5.19 11.48 -21.31
CA PRO A 120 5.26 12.76 -22.02
C PRO A 120 3.88 13.27 -22.47
#